data_AF-A0A3D2YZ14-F1
#
_entry.id   AF-A0A3D2YZ14-F1
#
_cell.length_a   1.000
_cell.length_b   1.000
_cell.length_c   1.000
_cell.angle_alpha   90.00
_cell.angle_beta   90.00
_cell.angle_gamma   90.00
#
_symmetry.space_group_name_H-M   'P 1'
#
loop_
_entity.id
_entity.type
_entity.pdbx_description
1 polymer ?
#
loop_
_entity_poly.entity_id
_entity_poly.type
_entity_poly.pdbx_seq_one_letter_code
_entity_poly.pdbx_strand_id
1 'polypeptide(L)'
;MRTNLLAAVAVVTLTAVPAMAQFAVGGDARVNPDDFAITTFADDLNYPVGMVELPDGSLLVAVSTGGSFFSSPSGQILRLVDADDDGVAESRTVLLERLRIGGPSALRMAGDLLFVSGQGTPIAILRLGPAPDYEVTEVGRLFIGYSGSWLHKQSALQARLAPDSADIYELYFPLGSKVNFGRTTATLSLSGLGLSSSLAGDAIHRVRFRDDGETLTGIDHTQIATGLRSASGLAFDPRNGDLYFEDNGIDGLT
;
A
#
# COMPACT_ATOMS: atom_id res chain seq x y z
N MET A 1 64.52 13.33 -5.08
CA MET A 1 63.74 13.71 -3.88
C MET A 1 62.28 13.54 -4.22
N ARG A 2 61.59 12.56 -3.63
CA ARG A 2 60.15 12.32 -3.82
C ARG A 2 59.41 13.01 -2.68
N THR A 3 58.64 14.04 -2.99
CA THR A 3 57.78 14.77 -2.06
C THR A 3 56.47 14.01 -1.91
N ASN A 4 56.21 13.45 -0.73
CA ASN A 4 54.91 12.90 -0.38
C ASN A 4 53.99 14.06 0.04
N LEU A 5 52.95 14.35 -0.74
CA LEU A 5 51.84 15.18 -0.29
C LEU A 5 50.88 14.31 0.53
N LEU A 6 50.73 14.63 1.82
CA LEU A 6 49.64 14.15 2.65
C LEU A 6 48.37 14.94 2.28
N ALA A 7 47.38 14.27 1.69
CA ALA A 7 46.05 14.84 1.51
C ALA A 7 45.30 14.74 2.84
N ALA A 8 44.97 15.88 3.44
CA ALA A 8 44.07 15.93 4.60
C ALA A 8 42.63 15.71 4.10
N VAL A 9 42.00 14.61 4.53
CA VAL A 9 40.58 14.37 4.33
C VAL A 9 39.83 15.17 5.40
N ALA A 10 39.16 16.24 5.00
CA ALA A 10 38.24 16.96 5.86
C ALA A 10 36.95 16.15 5.97
N VAL A 11 36.69 15.58 7.15
CA VAL A 11 35.38 15.01 7.48
C VAL A 11 34.44 16.19 7.75
N VAL A 12 33.51 16.44 6.84
CA VAL A 12 32.41 17.38 7.08
C VAL A 12 31.29 16.58 7.75
N THR A 13 31.12 16.78 9.05
CA THR A 13 29.92 16.33 9.75
C THR A 13 28.79 17.28 9.38
N LEU A 14 27.90 16.88 8.46
CA LEU A 14 26.61 17.54 8.31
C LEU A 14 25.78 17.20 9.54
N THR A 15 25.58 18.17 10.43
CA THR A 15 24.51 18.07 11.42
C THR A 15 23.19 18.17 10.66
N ALA A 16 22.42 17.08 10.61
CA ALA A 16 21.05 17.12 10.13
C ALA A 16 20.30 18.17 10.98
N VAL A 17 19.78 19.20 10.33
CA VAL A 17 18.88 20.13 11.00
C VAL A 17 17.58 19.35 11.20
N PRO A 18 17.06 19.22 12.43
CA PRO A 18 15.81 18.49 12.64
C PRO A 18 14.73 19.11 11.77
N ALA A 19 14.01 18.28 11.02
CA ALA A 19 12.87 18.71 10.24
C ALA A 19 11.91 19.47 11.16
N MET A 20 11.58 20.72 10.83
CA MET A 20 10.57 21.46 11.58
C MET A 20 9.23 20.71 11.49
N ALA A 21 8.56 20.50 12.62
CA ALA A 21 7.23 19.89 12.65
C ALA A 21 6.29 20.63 11.66
N GLN A 22 5.82 19.91 10.64
CA GLN A 22 4.99 20.48 9.57
C GLN A 22 3.58 20.86 10.03
N PHE A 23 3.13 20.38 11.20
CA PHE A 23 1.87 20.74 11.83
C PHE A 23 1.95 20.55 13.35
N ALA A 24 1.07 21.24 14.10
CA ALA A 24 0.93 21.06 15.54
C ALA A 24 -0.23 20.10 15.83
N VAL A 25 -0.04 19.15 16.76
CA VAL A 25 -1.15 18.37 17.33
C VAL A 25 -1.92 19.26 18.30
N GLY A 26 -3.25 19.26 18.23
CA GLY A 26 -4.10 20.03 19.12
C GLY A 26 -5.19 20.81 18.38
N GLY A 27 -5.62 21.93 18.97
CA GLY A 27 -6.67 22.80 18.42
C GLY A 27 -8.09 22.49 18.91
N ASP A 28 -8.31 21.30 19.47
CA ASP A 28 -9.54 20.91 20.16
C ASP A 28 -9.23 20.65 21.65
N ALA A 29 -10.11 21.10 22.55
CA ALA A 29 -9.91 20.97 24.00
C ALA A 29 -9.86 19.52 24.51
N ARG A 30 -10.26 18.54 23.69
CA ARG A 30 -10.20 17.11 24.01
C ARG A 30 -8.84 16.47 23.68
N VAL A 31 -7.97 17.18 22.97
CA VAL A 31 -6.65 16.69 22.56
C VAL A 31 -5.60 17.37 23.42
N ASN A 32 -4.85 16.59 24.20
CA ASN A 32 -3.66 17.05 24.89
C ASN A 32 -2.44 16.86 23.96
N PRO A 33 -1.79 17.93 23.46
CA PRO A 33 -0.64 17.81 22.57
C PRO A 33 0.54 17.05 23.18
N ASP A 34 0.69 17.12 24.51
CA ASP A 34 1.79 16.48 25.24
C ASP A 34 1.70 14.94 25.23
N ASP A 35 0.54 14.38 24.84
CA ASP A 35 0.36 12.93 24.69
C ASP A 35 1.00 12.39 23.39
N PHE A 36 1.54 13.27 22.54
CA PHE A 36 2.05 12.92 21.21
C PHE A 36 3.47 13.44 20.98
N ALA A 37 4.29 12.65 20.30
CA ALA A 37 5.52 13.08 19.66
C ALA A 37 5.38 12.87 18.14
N ILE A 38 5.81 13.86 17.35
CA ILE A 38 5.86 13.75 15.89
C ILE A 38 7.32 13.83 15.45
N THR A 39 7.77 12.79 14.75
CA THR A 39 9.07 12.76 14.07
C THR A 39 8.82 12.61 12.56
N THR A 40 9.55 13.39 11.76
CA THR A 40 9.61 13.16 10.32
C THR A 40 10.54 11.99 10.04
N PHE A 41 9.97 10.79 9.87
CA PHE A 41 10.75 9.58 9.58
C PHE A 41 11.48 9.66 8.23
N ALA A 42 10.78 10.12 7.20
CA ALA A 42 11.35 10.36 5.87
C ALA A 42 10.58 11.46 5.13
N ASP A 43 11.27 12.15 4.22
CA ASP A 43 10.70 13.20 3.38
C ASP A 43 11.08 13.05 1.89
N ASP A 44 10.64 14.02 1.08
CA ASP A 44 10.88 14.04 -0.38
C ASP A 44 10.43 12.75 -1.09
N LEU A 45 9.29 12.22 -0.67
CA LEU A 45 8.64 11.05 -1.27
C LEU A 45 7.61 11.50 -2.31
N ASN A 46 7.62 10.87 -3.48
CA ASN A 46 6.75 11.27 -4.59
C ASN A 46 5.35 10.67 -4.48
N TYR A 47 4.40 11.41 -3.88
CA TYR A 47 3.02 10.96 -3.62
C TYR A 47 2.99 9.58 -2.94
N PRO A 48 3.54 9.44 -1.70
CA PRO A 48 3.62 8.17 -1.00
C PRO A 48 2.24 7.68 -0.58
N VAL A 49 1.97 6.38 -0.75
CA VAL A 49 0.76 5.73 -0.29
C VAL A 49 1.06 4.33 0.24
N GLY A 50 0.53 4.04 1.43
CA GLY A 50 0.70 2.76 2.09
C GLY A 50 2.11 2.55 2.63
N MET A 51 2.19 2.00 3.83
CA MET A 51 3.44 1.66 4.49
C MET A 51 3.32 0.25 5.05
N VAL A 52 4.42 -0.51 4.99
CA VAL A 52 4.54 -1.85 5.57
C VAL A 52 5.85 -1.90 6.33
N GLU A 53 5.80 -2.29 7.60
CA GLU A 53 6.99 -2.58 8.39
C GLU A 53 7.50 -4.00 8.09
N LEU A 54 8.80 -4.14 7.89
CA LEU A 54 9.49 -5.39 7.67
C LEU A 54 10.02 -5.98 8.98
N PRO A 55 10.32 -7.29 9.04
CA PRO A 55 10.82 -7.93 10.26
C PRO A 55 12.13 -7.36 10.82
N ASP A 56 12.90 -6.64 10.00
CA ASP A 56 14.13 -5.97 10.42
C ASP A 56 13.92 -4.51 10.87
N GLY A 57 12.67 -4.06 11.01
CA GLY A 57 12.30 -2.71 11.39
C GLY A 57 12.26 -1.69 10.23
N SER A 58 12.76 -2.07 9.04
CA SER A 58 12.72 -1.17 7.89
C SER A 58 11.30 -1.02 7.33
N LEU A 59 11.00 0.12 6.69
CA LEU A 59 9.68 0.41 6.13
C LEU A 59 9.69 0.30 4.60
N LEU A 60 8.71 -0.41 4.04
CA LEU A 60 8.35 -0.31 2.63
C LEU A 60 7.32 0.79 2.41
N VAL A 61 7.52 1.60 1.39
CA VAL A 61 6.58 2.64 0.97
C VAL A 61 6.37 2.57 -0.54
N ALA A 62 5.10 2.52 -0.98
CA ALA A 62 4.80 2.65 -2.40
C ALA A 62 4.67 4.14 -2.77
N VAL A 63 5.37 4.56 -3.81
CA VAL A 63 5.34 5.96 -4.27
C VAL A 63 5.13 6.01 -5.79
N SER A 64 4.64 7.14 -6.29
CA SER A 64 4.48 7.36 -7.73
C SER A 64 5.83 7.61 -8.41
N THR A 65 5.92 7.39 -9.72
CA THR A 65 7.10 7.79 -10.53
C THR A 65 6.82 8.95 -11.48
N GLY A 66 5.57 9.41 -11.59
CA GLY A 66 5.17 10.56 -12.42
C GLY A 66 5.09 11.87 -11.64
N GLY A 67 4.95 12.99 -12.35
CA GLY A 67 4.79 14.33 -11.74
C GLY A 67 3.40 14.61 -11.17
N SER A 68 2.45 13.69 -11.32
CA SER A 68 1.09 13.80 -10.79
C SER A 68 0.62 12.42 -10.35
N PHE A 69 -0.04 12.37 -9.18
CA PHE A 69 -0.64 11.15 -8.65
C PHE A 69 -1.63 10.50 -9.62
N PHE A 70 -2.62 11.26 -10.10
CA PHE A 70 -3.72 10.72 -10.91
C PHE A 70 -3.33 10.34 -12.33
N SER A 71 -2.20 10.84 -12.84
CA SER A 71 -1.71 10.54 -14.18
C SER A 71 -0.35 9.83 -14.18
N SER A 72 0.09 9.31 -13.03
CA SER A 72 1.32 8.55 -12.96
C SER A 72 1.17 7.25 -13.77
N PRO A 73 2.11 6.90 -14.67
CA PRO A 73 2.03 5.65 -15.44
C PRO A 73 2.48 4.43 -14.62
N SER A 74 3.20 4.64 -13.52
CA SER A 74 3.74 3.59 -12.66
C SER A 74 4.00 4.06 -11.24
N GLY A 75 4.19 3.08 -10.35
CA GLY A 75 4.71 3.27 -9.01
C GLY A 75 6.07 2.59 -8.83
N GLN A 76 6.66 2.80 -7.67
CA GLN A 76 7.86 2.12 -7.20
C GLN A 76 7.69 1.75 -5.72
N ILE A 77 8.42 0.72 -5.27
CA ILE A 77 8.53 0.36 -3.86
C ILE A 77 9.89 0.81 -3.37
N LEU A 78 9.87 1.68 -2.36
CA LEU A 78 11.04 2.11 -1.63
C LEU A 78 11.16 1.31 -0.34
N ARG A 79 12.39 1.01 0.07
CA ARG A 79 12.74 0.58 1.43
C ARG A 79 13.45 1.72 2.12
N LEU A 80 12.98 2.05 3.32
CA LEU A 80 13.52 3.07 4.21
C LEU A 80 14.08 2.36 5.44
N VAL A 81 15.32 2.64 5.81
CA VAL A 81 15.98 2.01 6.95
C VAL A 81 16.40 3.09 7.92
N ASP A 82 15.94 2.97 9.17
CA ASP A 82 16.45 3.65 10.36
C ASP A 82 17.42 2.67 11.03
N ALA A 83 18.71 2.98 10.97
CA ALA A 83 19.79 2.07 11.38
C ALA A 83 20.27 2.31 12.82
N ASP A 84 19.98 3.48 13.39
CA ASP A 84 20.34 3.83 14.76
C ASP A 84 19.13 3.97 15.71
N ASP A 85 17.94 3.63 15.22
CA ASP A 85 16.65 3.60 15.93
C ASP A 85 16.28 4.99 16.52
N ASP A 86 16.66 6.08 15.84
CA ASP A 86 16.38 7.45 16.30
C ASP A 86 15.02 7.99 15.82
N GLY A 87 14.31 7.22 14.98
CA GLY A 87 13.03 7.57 14.39
C GLY A 87 13.15 8.31 13.06
N VAL A 88 14.31 8.34 12.44
CA VAL A 88 14.60 8.91 11.12
C VAL A 88 15.24 7.85 10.23
N ALA A 89 14.91 7.82 8.94
CA ALA A 89 15.53 6.90 8.01
C ALA A 89 16.84 7.45 7.42
N GLU A 90 17.96 6.76 7.63
CA GLU A 90 19.27 7.13 7.07
C GLU A 90 19.40 6.72 5.60
N SER A 91 18.64 5.70 5.17
CA SER A 91 18.75 5.19 3.81
C SER A 91 17.41 4.97 3.12
N ARG A 92 17.44 5.17 1.79
CA ARG A 92 16.32 5.02 0.88
C ARG A 92 16.78 4.24 -0.35
N THR A 93 16.24 3.04 -0.51
CA THR A 93 16.60 2.15 -1.63
C THR A 93 15.35 1.84 -2.46
N VAL A 94 15.46 1.89 -3.79
CA VAL A 94 14.39 1.43 -4.69
C VAL A 94 14.49 -0.09 -4.79
N LEU A 95 13.52 -0.82 -4.24
CA LEU A 95 13.47 -2.29 -4.36
C LEU A 95 12.76 -2.75 -5.64
N LEU A 96 11.78 -1.96 -6.11
CA LEU A 96 11.10 -2.24 -7.36
C LEU A 96 10.76 -0.91 -8.06
N GLU A 97 11.25 -0.75 -9.28
CA GLU A 97 10.94 0.42 -10.11
C GLU A 97 9.83 0.10 -11.12
N ARG A 98 9.12 1.14 -11.58
CA ARG A 98 8.28 1.10 -12.78
C ARG A 98 7.12 0.08 -12.72
N LEU A 99 6.64 -0.28 -11.54
CA LEU A 99 5.49 -1.16 -11.35
C LEU A 99 4.25 -0.58 -12.06
N ARG A 100 3.68 -1.34 -12.99
CA ARG A 100 2.54 -0.92 -13.83
C ARG A 100 1.22 -0.98 -13.06
N ILE A 101 1.03 -0.04 -12.15
CA ILE A 101 -0.18 0.15 -11.33
C ILE A 101 -0.68 1.60 -11.34
N GLY A 102 -0.10 2.46 -12.18
CA GLY A 102 -0.36 3.90 -12.13
C GLY A 102 0.12 4.53 -10.81
N GLY A 103 -0.59 5.55 -10.31
CA GLY A 103 -0.37 6.10 -8.97
C GLY A 103 -0.81 5.11 -7.88
N PRO A 104 0.08 4.69 -6.96
CA PRO A 104 -0.26 3.72 -5.92
C PRO A 104 -1.39 4.22 -5.02
N SER A 105 -2.35 3.37 -4.70
CA SER A 105 -3.44 3.67 -3.76
C SER A 105 -3.40 2.77 -2.52
N ALA A 106 -2.68 1.65 -2.57
CA ALA A 106 -2.50 0.77 -1.42
C ALA A 106 -1.24 -0.10 -1.58
N LEU A 107 -0.62 -0.38 -0.44
CA LEU A 107 0.44 -1.37 -0.23
C LEU A 107 0.10 -2.15 1.04
N ARG A 108 0.02 -3.48 0.96
CA ARG A 108 -0.23 -4.39 2.09
C ARG A 108 0.66 -5.60 1.99
N MET A 109 0.98 -6.19 3.15
CA MET A 109 1.75 -7.42 3.26
C MET A 109 0.95 -8.50 3.98
N ALA A 110 1.10 -9.74 3.55
CA ALA A 110 0.72 -10.92 4.30
C ALA A 110 1.78 -12.01 4.07
N GLY A 111 2.42 -12.48 5.14
CA GLY A 111 3.60 -13.34 5.00
C GLY A 111 4.69 -12.61 4.21
N ASP A 112 5.23 -13.26 3.18
CA ASP A 112 6.19 -12.68 2.24
C ASP A 112 5.53 -12.10 0.97
N LEU A 113 4.20 -12.10 0.87
CA LEU A 113 3.49 -11.51 -0.26
C LEU A 113 3.16 -10.04 -0.02
N LEU A 114 3.45 -9.21 -1.01
CA LEU A 114 3.03 -7.83 -1.10
C LEU A 114 1.89 -7.70 -2.12
N PHE A 115 0.84 -7.00 -1.72
CA PHE A 115 -0.28 -6.64 -2.57
C PHE A 115 -0.25 -5.13 -2.79
N VAL A 116 -0.17 -4.73 -4.06
CA VAL A 116 -0.04 -3.33 -4.45
C VAL A 116 -1.07 -2.99 -5.50
N SER A 117 -1.72 -1.85 -5.36
CA SER A 117 -2.68 -1.39 -6.34
C SER A 117 -2.57 0.11 -6.56
N GLY A 118 -3.01 0.54 -7.74
CA GLY A 118 -3.40 1.93 -8.00
C GLY A 118 -4.74 1.97 -8.71
N GLN A 119 -5.48 3.06 -8.51
CA GLN A 119 -6.91 3.12 -8.84
C GLN A 119 -7.18 2.81 -10.32
N GLY A 120 -8.03 1.81 -10.58
CA GLY A 120 -8.39 1.43 -11.95
C GLY A 120 -7.37 0.60 -12.71
N THR A 121 -6.30 0.20 -12.06
CA THR A 121 -5.26 -0.68 -12.63
C THR A 121 -5.32 -2.07 -12.00
N PRO A 122 -4.61 -3.07 -12.57
CA PRO A 122 -4.51 -4.38 -11.97
C PRO A 122 -3.91 -4.32 -10.56
N ILE A 123 -4.36 -5.20 -9.67
CA ILE A 123 -3.70 -5.42 -8.39
C ILE A 123 -2.49 -6.31 -8.68
N ALA A 124 -1.29 -5.81 -8.38
CA ALA A 124 -0.05 -6.56 -8.48
C ALA A 124 0.19 -7.35 -7.19
N ILE A 125 0.66 -8.58 -7.34
CA ILE A 125 1.06 -9.45 -6.25
C ILE A 125 2.53 -9.76 -6.44
N LEU A 126 3.32 -9.40 -5.44
CA LEU A 126 4.75 -9.50 -5.44
C LEU A 126 5.19 -10.41 -4.29
N ARG A 127 6.34 -11.04 -4.41
CA ARG A 127 7.01 -11.77 -3.33
C ARG A 127 8.23 -10.99 -2.89
N LEU A 128 8.36 -10.85 -1.58
CA LEU A 128 9.51 -10.29 -0.91
C LEU A 128 10.50 -11.43 -0.58
N GLY A 129 11.73 -11.29 -1.06
CA GLY A 129 12.83 -12.18 -0.72
C GLY A 129 13.25 -12.05 0.75
N PRO A 130 14.14 -12.94 1.22
CA PRO A 130 14.63 -12.87 2.59
C PRO A 130 15.52 -11.64 2.83
N ALA A 131 15.68 -11.29 4.11
CA ALA A 131 16.68 -10.34 4.57
C ALA A 131 18.11 -10.80 4.22
N PRO A 132 19.08 -9.87 4.07
CA PRO A 132 18.92 -8.42 4.25
C PRO A 132 18.50 -7.67 2.99
N ASP A 133 18.50 -8.33 1.83
CA ASP A 133 18.35 -7.69 0.52
C ASP A 133 16.89 -7.42 0.16
N TYR A 134 15.97 -8.30 0.60
CA TYR A 134 14.53 -8.17 0.36
C TYR A 134 14.18 -7.93 -1.11
N GLU A 135 14.78 -8.71 -2.02
CA GLU A 135 14.49 -8.62 -3.46
C GLU A 135 12.98 -8.77 -3.73
N VAL A 136 12.43 -7.94 -4.61
CA VAL A 136 10.99 -7.96 -4.91
C VAL A 136 10.76 -8.54 -6.30
N THR A 137 9.95 -9.60 -6.38
CA THR A 137 9.59 -10.26 -7.64
C THR A 137 8.08 -10.25 -7.85
N GLU A 138 7.61 -10.08 -9.08
CA GLU A 138 6.17 -10.19 -9.37
C GLU A 138 5.77 -11.66 -9.55
N VAL A 139 4.79 -12.11 -8.77
CA VAL A 139 4.28 -13.50 -8.81
C VAL A 139 2.88 -13.59 -9.40
N GLY A 140 2.19 -12.47 -9.60
CA GLY A 140 0.86 -12.49 -10.19
C GLY A 140 0.16 -11.14 -10.28
N ARG A 141 -1.00 -11.15 -10.95
CA ARG A 141 -1.91 -10.01 -11.04
C ARG A 141 -3.36 -10.44 -10.99
N LEU A 142 -4.19 -9.59 -10.40
CA LEU A 142 -5.63 -9.59 -10.59
C LEU A 142 -6.04 -8.41 -11.47
N PHE A 143 -6.87 -8.69 -12.47
CA PHE A 143 -7.39 -7.72 -13.42
C PHE A 143 -8.87 -7.46 -13.14
N ILE A 144 -9.21 -6.19 -12.91
CA ILE A 144 -10.60 -5.74 -12.87
C ILE A 144 -10.93 -5.13 -14.23
N GLY A 145 -11.94 -5.68 -14.91
CA GLY A 145 -12.35 -5.29 -16.26
C GLY A 145 -13.14 -3.98 -16.27
N TYR A 146 -12.49 -2.87 -15.89
CA TYR A 146 -13.10 -1.54 -15.96
C TYR A 146 -13.58 -1.23 -17.37
N SER A 147 -14.88 -1.02 -17.51
CA SER A 147 -15.51 -0.61 -18.75
C SER A 147 -16.32 0.67 -18.54
N GLY A 148 -16.13 1.64 -19.43
CA GLY A 148 -16.73 2.97 -19.29
C GLY A 148 -16.23 3.75 -18.07
N SER A 149 -17.01 4.74 -17.64
CA SER A 149 -16.71 5.54 -16.45
C SER A 149 -17.13 4.81 -15.17
N TRP A 150 -16.25 4.84 -14.17
CA TRP A 150 -16.47 4.34 -12.82
C TRP A 150 -15.82 5.31 -11.84
N LEU A 151 -16.62 6.04 -11.06
CA LEU A 151 -16.11 7.12 -10.22
C LEU A 151 -15.22 6.61 -9.07
N HIS A 152 -15.69 5.59 -8.33
CA HIS A 152 -14.98 5.09 -7.16
C HIS A 152 -14.40 3.71 -7.47
N LYS A 153 -13.23 3.72 -8.08
CA LYS A 153 -12.49 2.50 -8.42
C LYS A 153 -11.91 1.88 -7.14
N GLN A 154 -11.41 0.65 -7.23
CA GLN A 154 -10.68 0.03 -6.14
C GLN A 154 -9.54 0.93 -5.68
N SER A 155 -9.46 1.23 -4.38
CA SER A 155 -8.48 2.16 -3.84
C SER A 155 -7.79 1.63 -2.58
N ALA A 156 -8.49 0.80 -1.79
CA ALA A 156 -7.95 0.16 -0.60
C ALA A 156 -7.65 -1.32 -0.79
N LEU A 157 -6.71 -1.85 -0.01
CA LEU A 157 -6.46 -3.27 0.14
C LEU A 157 -6.37 -3.63 1.63
N GLN A 158 -6.70 -4.86 1.97
CA GLN A 158 -6.24 -5.53 3.17
C GLN A 158 -5.91 -6.98 2.86
N ALA A 159 -4.85 -7.51 3.45
CA ALA A 159 -4.45 -8.89 3.24
C ALA A 159 -4.13 -9.58 4.57
N ARG A 160 -4.28 -10.90 4.61
CA ARG A 160 -3.79 -11.74 5.70
C ARG A 160 -3.53 -13.16 5.23
N LEU A 161 -2.73 -13.91 5.98
CA LEU A 161 -2.78 -15.36 5.95
C LEU A 161 -4.12 -15.80 6.55
N ALA A 162 -4.78 -16.80 5.97
CA ALA A 162 -6.00 -17.35 6.53
C ALA A 162 -5.71 -17.95 7.92
N PRO A 163 -6.53 -17.69 8.96
CA PRO A 163 -6.21 -18.05 10.35
C PRO A 163 -5.81 -19.51 10.60
N ASP A 164 -6.32 -20.44 9.79
CA ASP A 164 -6.12 -21.88 9.96
C ASP A 164 -5.36 -22.53 8.79
N SER A 165 -4.51 -21.76 8.09
CA SER A 165 -3.73 -22.26 6.96
C SER A 165 -2.36 -21.61 6.90
N ALA A 166 -1.37 -22.38 6.44
CA ALA A 166 0.00 -21.91 6.21
C ALA A 166 0.24 -21.44 4.77
N ASP A 167 -0.69 -21.72 3.85
CA ASP A 167 -0.53 -21.58 2.41
C ASP A 167 -1.68 -20.81 1.74
N ILE A 168 -2.72 -20.45 2.48
CA ILE A 168 -3.88 -19.73 1.96
C ILE A 168 -3.82 -18.27 2.38
N TYR A 169 -3.72 -17.39 1.40
CA TYR A 169 -3.76 -15.94 1.58
C TYR A 169 -5.14 -15.42 1.23
N GLU A 170 -5.61 -14.43 1.98
CA GLU A 170 -6.84 -13.69 1.71
C GLU A 170 -6.50 -12.24 1.35
N LEU A 171 -7.01 -11.76 0.22
CA LEU A 171 -6.97 -10.36 -0.17
C LEU A 171 -8.39 -9.79 -0.20
N TYR A 172 -8.58 -8.67 0.48
CA TYR A 172 -9.81 -7.91 0.55
C TYR A 172 -9.62 -6.58 -0.18
N PHE A 173 -10.59 -6.20 -1.01
CA PHE A 173 -10.57 -4.93 -1.73
C PHE A 173 -12.00 -4.46 -2.04
N PRO A 174 -12.25 -3.14 -2.04
CA PRO A 174 -13.54 -2.62 -2.45
C PRO A 174 -13.61 -2.44 -3.97
N LEU A 175 -14.79 -2.67 -4.54
CA LEU A 175 -15.20 -2.04 -5.79
C LEU A 175 -16.31 -1.06 -5.41
N GLY A 176 -15.94 0.23 -5.35
CA GLY A 176 -16.85 1.29 -4.96
C GLY A 176 -17.95 1.54 -5.99
N SER A 177 -18.71 2.61 -5.78
CA SER A 177 -19.83 2.95 -6.63
C SER A 177 -19.39 3.53 -7.97
N LYS A 178 -20.19 3.24 -8.98
CA LYS A 178 -20.00 3.77 -10.33
C LYS A 178 -20.33 5.27 -10.40
N VAL A 179 -21.17 5.77 -9.50
CA VAL A 179 -21.73 7.14 -9.51
C VAL A 179 -21.73 7.78 -8.11
N ASN A 180 -21.84 9.11 -8.03
CA ASN A 180 -21.83 9.83 -6.76
C ASN A 180 -23.13 9.62 -5.94
N PHE A 181 -24.29 9.88 -6.55
CA PHE A 181 -25.61 9.89 -5.89
C PHE A 181 -26.52 8.78 -6.39
N GLY A 182 -26.12 7.52 -6.25
CA GLY A 182 -26.98 6.43 -6.68
C GLY A 182 -26.40 5.06 -6.43
N ARG A 183 -27.31 4.09 -6.36
CA ARG A 183 -26.96 2.67 -6.25
C ARG A 183 -26.31 2.19 -7.54
N THR A 184 -25.21 1.47 -7.41
CA THR A 184 -24.60 0.74 -8.52
C THR A 184 -25.26 -0.63 -8.65
N THR A 185 -25.79 -0.93 -9.84
CA THR A 185 -26.28 -2.27 -10.21
C THR A 185 -25.37 -2.97 -11.22
N ALA A 186 -24.41 -2.24 -11.78
CA ALA A 186 -23.44 -2.77 -12.71
C ALA A 186 -22.41 -3.65 -11.99
N THR A 187 -21.91 -4.65 -12.71
CA THR A 187 -20.80 -5.49 -12.28
C THR A 187 -19.60 -5.30 -13.21
N LEU A 188 -18.40 -5.61 -12.72
CA LEU A 188 -17.17 -5.70 -13.52
C LEU A 188 -16.62 -7.13 -13.48
N SER A 189 -15.86 -7.55 -14.48
CA SER A 189 -15.17 -8.83 -14.41
C SER A 189 -13.94 -8.76 -13.51
N LEU A 190 -13.63 -9.86 -12.84
CA LEU A 190 -12.34 -10.14 -12.21
C LEU A 190 -11.70 -11.32 -12.95
N SER A 191 -10.41 -11.22 -13.25
CA SER A 191 -9.63 -12.36 -13.75
C SER A 191 -8.19 -12.34 -13.26
N GLY A 192 -7.49 -13.48 -13.37
CA GLY A 192 -6.07 -13.60 -13.04
C GLY A 192 -5.80 -14.80 -12.15
N LEU A 193 -4.61 -15.40 -12.27
CA LEU A 193 -4.17 -16.55 -11.45
C LEU A 193 -5.17 -17.73 -11.47
N GLY A 194 -5.79 -17.98 -12.62
CA GLY A 194 -6.79 -19.04 -12.78
C GLY A 194 -8.21 -18.67 -12.33
N LEU A 195 -8.43 -17.47 -11.78
CA LEU A 195 -9.76 -16.98 -11.40
C LEU A 195 -10.47 -16.28 -12.54
N SER A 196 -11.80 -16.41 -12.53
CA SER A 196 -12.75 -15.61 -13.30
C SER A 196 -14.00 -15.42 -12.45
N SER A 197 -14.40 -14.18 -12.21
CA SER A 197 -15.60 -13.86 -11.40
C SER A 197 -16.25 -12.55 -11.85
N SER A 198 -17.42 -12.26 -11.29
CA SER A 198 -18.15 -10.99 -11.43
C SER A 198 -18.13 -10.23 -10.11
N LEU A 199 -17.69 -8.98 -10.15
CA LEU A 199 -17.63 -8.07 -9.01
C LEU A 199 -18.83 -7.14 -9.04
N ALA A 200 -19.69 -7.21 -8.03
CA ALA A 200 -20.66 -6.16 -7.78
C ALA A 200 -19.94 -4.84 -7.44
N GLY A 201 -20.46 -3.73 -7.96
CA GLY A 201 -20.16 -2.42 -7.39
C GLY A 201 -20.78 -2.26 -6.00
N ASP A 202 -20.46 -1.14 -5.37
CA ASP A 202 -20.88 -0.81 -4.01
C ASP A 202 -20.52 -1.90 -2.98
N ALA A 203 -19.36 -2.54 -3.10
CA ALA A 203 -19.08 -3.78 -2.36
C ALA A 203 -17.61 -3.95 -1.95
N ILE A 204 -17.41 -4.76 -0.91
CA ILE A 204 -16.09 -5.33 -0.56
C ILE A 204 -16.04 -6.76 -1.05
N HIS A 205 -14.93 -7.13 -1.68
CA HIS A 205 -14.67 -8.45 -2.23
C HIS A 205 -13.47 -9.08 -1.53
N ARG A 206 -13.48 -10.41 -1.42
CA ARG A 206 -12.35 -11.23 -1.00
C ARG A 206 -11.94 -12.15 -2.13
N VAL A 207 -10.65 -12.28 -2.36
CA VAL A 207 -10.05 -13.36 -3.15
C VAL A 207 -9.17 -14.19 -2.24
N ARG A 208 -9.24 -15.51 -2.35
CA ARG A 208 -8.30 -16.41 -1.69
C ARG A 208 -7.31 -16.97 -2.69
N PHE A 209 -6.06 -17.10 -2.28
CA PHE A 209 -4.98 -17.69 -3.07
C PHE A 209 -4.35 -18.84 -2.31
N ARG A 210 -3.86 -19.85 -3.03
CA ARG A 210 -2.95 -20.86 -2.51
C ARG A 210 -1.56 -20.56 -3.03
N ASP A 211 -0.59 -20.61 -2.15
CA ASP A 211 0.83 -20.49 -2.46
C ASP A 211 1.55 -21.77 -2.04
N ASP A 212 2.06 -22.53 -3.01
CA ASP A 212 2.85 -23.75 -2.73
C ASP A 212 4.35 -23.46 -2.59
N GLY A 213 4.75 -22.19 -2.57
CA GLY A 213 6.14 -21.73 -2.50
C GLY A 213 6.77 -21.47 -3.88
N GLU A 214 6.18 -22.02 -4.95
CA GLU A 214 6.63 -21.77 -6.33
C GLU A 214 5.56 -21.02 -7.13
N THR A 215 4.28 -21.38 -6.94
CA THR A 215 3.15 -20.90 -7.72
C THR A 215 2.06 -20.33 -6.82
N LEU A 216 1.65 -19.11 -7.13
CA LEU A 216 0.44 -18.52 -6.55
C LEU A 216 -0.77 -18.81 -7.45
N THR A 217 -1.77 -19.49 -6.91
CA THR A 217 -3.00 -19.83 -7.64
C THR A 217 -4.22 -19.27 -6.92
N GLY A 218 -5.12 -18.61 -7.64
CA GLY A 218 -6.39 -18.17 -7.08
C GLY A 218 -7.34 -19.35 -6.82
N ILE A 219 -7.93 -19.38 -5.63
CA ILE A 219 -8.82 -20.45 -5.16
C ILE A 219 -10.27 -20.08 -5.45
N ASP A 220 -10.71 -18.94 -4.93
CA ASP A 220 -12.08 -18.44 -5.08
C ASP A 220 -12.19 -16.93 -4.87
N HIS A 221 -13.40 -16.43 -5.11
CA HIS A 221 -13.82 -15.07 -4.86
C HIS A 221 -15.13 -15.08 -4.06
N THR A 222 -15.29 -14.11 -3.15
CA THR A 222 -16.51 -13.93 -2.35
C THR A 222 -16.81 -12.44 -2.18
N GLN A 223 -18.06 -12.03 -2.36
CA GLN A 223 -18.51 -10.70 -1.94
C GLN A 223 -18.75 -10.70 -0.43
N ILE A 224 -18.06 -9.82 0.30
CA ILE A 224 -18.06 -9.75 1.77
C ILE A 224 -19.10 -8.78 2.30
N ALA A 225 -19.28 -7.64 1.63
CA ALA A 225 -20.22 -6.60 2.02
C ALA A 225 -20.79 -5.89 0.79
N THR A 226 -21.90 -5.17 0.98
CA THR A 226 -22.51 -4.32 -0.06
C THR A 226 -23.08 -3.03 0.54
N GLY A 227 -23.36 -2.04 -0.30
CA GLY A 227 -23.91 -0.73 0.09
C GLY A 227 -22.86 0.33 0.38
N LEU A 228 -21.59 0.12 -0.02
CA LEU A 228 -20.49 1.06 0.22
C LEU A 228 -20.27 1.98 -0.96
N ARG A 229 -19.99 3.27 -0.76
CA ARG A 229 -19.73 4.19 -1.88
C ARG A 229 -18.28 4.15 -2.34
N SER A 230 -17.34 4.36 -1.42
CA SER A 230 -15.92 4.47 -1.71
C SER A 230 -15.12 4.12 -0.48
N ALA A 231 -15.13 2.84 -0.10
CA ALA A 231 -14.31 2.37 1.00
C ALA A 231 -12.82 2.57 0.68
N SER A 232 -12.13 3.33 1.54
CA SER A 232 -10.75 3.78 1.28
C SER A 232 -9.73 3.31 2.31
N GLY A 233 -10.20 2.64 3.36
CA GLY A 233 -9.38 2.01 4.41
C GLY A 233 -10.04 0.73 4.89
N LEU A 234 -9.20 -0.27 5.18
CA LEU A 234 -9.58 -1.60 5.64
C LEU A 234 -8.60 -2.06 6.71
N ALA A 235 -9.09 -2.58 7.83
CA ALA A 235 -8.27 -3.10 8.93
C ALA A 235 -8.96 -4.28 9.61
N PHE A 236 -8.18 -5.29 10.00
CA PHE A 236 -8.67 -6.34 10.90
C PHE A 236 -8.36 -5.95 12.35
N ASP A 237 -9.31 -6.14 13.26
CA ASP A 237 -8.97 -6.14 14.68
C ASP A 237 -8.18 -7.43 14.99
N PRO A 238 -6.93 -7.32 15.48
CA PRO A 238 -6.08 -8.48 15.71
C PRO A 238 -6.59 -9.41 16.81
N ARG A 239 -7.52 -8.97 17.66
CA ARG A 239 -8.00 -9.75 18.82
C ARG A 239 -9.11 -10.72 18.45
N ASN A 240 -9.98 -10.33 17.53
CA ASN A 240 -11.18 -11.10 17.18
C ASN A 240 -11.33 -11.35 15.67
N GLY A 241 -10.52 -10.72 14.83
CA GLY A 241 -10.55 -10.89 13.38
C GLY A 241 -11.68 -10.15 12.66
N ASP A 242 -12.38 -9.23 13.33
CA ASP A 242 -13.41 -8.39 12.73
C ASP A 242 -12.79 -7.46 11.68
N LEU A 243 -13.46 -7.33 10.52
CA LEU A 243 -13.06 -6.40 9.47
C LEU A 243 -13.75 -5.05 9.67
N TYR A 244 -12.95 -4.01 9.90
CA TYR A 244 -13.37 -2.62 9.92
C TYR A 244 -13.01 -1.93 8.61
N PHE A 245 -13.82 -0.95 8.23
CA PHE A 245 -13.59 -0.13 7.06
C PHE A 245 -14.07 1.30 7.29
N GLU A 246 -13.48 2.24 6.56
CA GLU A 246 -13.98 3.61 6.41
C GLU A 246 -14.60 3.76 5.02
N ASP A 247 -15.69 4.53 4.92
CA ASP A 247 -16.38 4.76 3.65
C ASP A 247 -16.51 6.26 3.38
N ASN A 248 -15.99 6.70 2.23
CA ASN A 248 -16.17 8.07 1.76
C ASN A 248 -17.60 8.25 1.24
N GLY A 249 -18.44 8.87 2.07
CA GLY A 249 -19.86 9.12 1.80
C GLY A 249 -20.12 10.09 0.66
N ILE A 250 -21.39 10.22 0.28
CA ILE A 250 -21.85 11.00 -0.88
C ILE A 250 -21.39 12.47 -0.77
N ASP A 251 -20.77 12.97 -1.83
CA ASP A 251 -20.38 14.39 -1.90
C ASP A 251 -21.60 15.25 -2.19
N GLY A 252 -21.74 16.41 -1.53
CA GLY A 252 -22.78 17.39 -1.85
C GLY A 252 -24.14 17.14 -1.21
N LEU A 253 -24.17 16.45 -0.07
CA LEU A 253 -25.35 16.41 0.79
C LEU A 253 -25.57 17.79 1.43
N THR A 254 -26.76 18.36 1.23
CA THR A 254 -27.24 19.61 1.86
C THR A 254 -28.34 19.31 2.85
#